data_AF-A0A3B0T2Q6-F1
#
_entry.id   AF-A0A3B0T2Q6-F1
#
_cell.length_a   1.000
_cell.length_b   1.000
_cell.length_c   1.000
_cell.angle_alpha   90.00
_cell.angle_beta   90.00
_cell.angle_gamma   90.00
#
_symmetry.space_group_name_H-M   'P 1'
#
loop_
_entity.id
_entity.type
_entity.pdbx_description
1 polymer ?
#
loop_
_entity_poly.entity_id
_entity_poly.type
_entity_poly.pdbx_seq_one_letter_code
_entity_poly.pdbx_strand_id
1 'polypeptide(L)'
;MESEALTTTVTKAKVLRPYVEKLITKARAGDLHSRRLVLAKVPNNDAVTKLFDEIGPRYADRDGGYTRITKLGPRRGDGTELARIELV
;
A
#
# COMPACT_ATOMS: atom_id res chain seq x y z
N MET A 1 -3.61 13.77 -3.34
CA MET A 1 -2.91 12.47 -3.17
C MET A 1 -2.65 11.91 -4.56
N GLU A 2 -1.59 12.37 -5.22
CA GLU A 2 -1.41 12.21 -6.67
C GLU A 2 -0.43 11.09 -7.05
N SER A 3 0.07 10.34 -6.07
CA SER A 3 0.96 9.22 -6.34
C SER A 3 0.51 8.02 -5.53
N GLU A 4 -0.08 7.02 -6.18
CA GLU A 4 -0.23 5.64 -5.68
C GLU A 4 1.16 4.93 -5.58
N ALA A 5 2.20 5.74 -5.37
CA ALA A 5 3.59 5.37 -5.31
C ALA A 5 4.30 6.23 -4.26
N LEU A 6 5.20 5.61 -3.50
CA LEU A 6 6.01 6.23 -2.47
C LEU A 6 7.47 5.87 -2.70
N THR A 7 8.35 6.87 -2.71
CA THR A 7 9.79 6.64 -2.70
C THR A 7 10.30 6.63 -1.28
N THR A 8 10.93 5.52 -0.87
CA THR A 8 11.47 5.32 0.47
C THR A 8 12.74 4.47 0.41
N THR A 9 13.30 4.08 1.55
CA THR A 9 14.46 3.18 1.57
C THR A 9 14.02 1.76 1.22
N VAL A 10 14.92 0.95 0.63
CA VAL A 10 14.62 -0.45 0.27
C VAL A 10 14.08 -1.23 1.49
N THR A 11 14.69 -1.03 2.66
CA THR A 11 14.26 -1.69 3.90
C THR A 11 12.84 -1.29 4.30
N LYS A 12 12.52 0.01 4.28
CA LYS A 12 11.17 0.49 4.61
C LYS A 12 10.13 -0.01 3.59
N ALA A 13 10.46 -0.02 2.30
CA ALA A 13 9.57 -0.54 1.27
C ALA A 13 9.25 -2.03 1.49
N LYS A 14 10.26 -2.85 1.81
CA LYS A 14 10.08 -4.29 2.12
C LYS A 14 9.18 -4.52 3.33
N VAL A 15 9.31 -3.71 4.38
CA VAL A 15 8.47 -3.80 5.59
C VAL A 15 7.04 -3.34 5.30
N LEU A 16 6.87 -2.32 4.46
CA LEU A 16 5.55 -1.77 4.13
C LEU A 16 4.70 -2.74 3.29
N ARG A 17 5.33 -3.50 2.39
CA ARG A 17 4.65 -4.44 1.49
C ARG A 17 3.63 -5.37 2.17
N PRO A 18 3.99 -6.19 3.18
CA PRO A 18 3.03 -7.10 3.82
C PRO A 18 1.92 -6.35 4.57
N TYR A 19 2.16 -5.11 5.00
CA TYR A 19 1.14 -4.29 5.64
C TYR A 19 0.10 -3.83 4.62
N VAL A 20 0.55 -3.26 3.50
CA VAL A 20 -0.33 -2.79 2.41
C VAL A 20 -1.08 -3.94 1.76
N GLU A 21 -0.42 -5.08 1.52
CA GLU A 21 -1.08 -6.25 0.93
C GLU A 21 -2.26 -6.73 1.78
N LYS A 22 -2.11 -6.78 3.11
CA LYS A 22 -3.20 -7.15 4.02
C LYS A 22 -4.35 -6.14 4.03
N LEU A 23 -4.05 -4.85 3.88
CA LEU A 23 -5.08 -3.81 3.81
C LEU A 23 -5.92 -3.96 2.54
N ILE A 24 -5.28 -4.20 1.39
CA ILE A 24 -5.97 -4.40 0.11
C ILE A 24 -6.80 -5.69 0.13
N THR A 25 -6.27 -6.78 0.70
CA THR A 25 -7.05 -8.02 0.89
C THR A 25 -8.30 -7.80 1.73
N LYS A 26 -8.21 -7.01 2.82
CA LYS A 26 -9.38 -6.63 3.63
C LYS A 26 -10.36 -5.75 2.86
N ALA A 27 -9.85 -4.84 2.03
CA ALA A 27 -10.66 -3.97 1.21
C ALA A 27 -11.45 -4.73 0.15
N ARG A 28 -10.83 -5.75 -0.47
CA ARG A 28 -11.48 -6.66 -1.42
C ARG A 28 -12.67 -7.41 -0.82
N ALA A 29 -12.64 -7.74 0.48
CA ALA A 29 -13.76 -8.39 1.14
C ALA A 29 -15.00 -7.48 1.26
N GLY A 30 -14.83 -6.15 1.25
CA GLY A 30 -15.93 -5.18 1.16
C GLY A 30 -16.88 -5.09 2.35
N ASP A 31 -16.64 -5.83 3.44
CA ASP A 31 -17.56 -5.86 4.59
C ASP A 31 -17.33 -4.71 5.59
N LEU A 32 -18.41 -4.36 6.32
CA LEU A 32 -18.38 -3.31 7.34
C LEU A 32 -17.39 -3.64 8.47
N HIS A 33 -17.23 -4.92 8.78
CA HIS A 33 -16.31 -5.38 9.81
C HIS A 33 -14.85 -5.08 9.43
N SER A 34 -14.43 -5.42 8.20
CA SER A 34 -13.08 -5.12 7.70
C SER A 34 -12.85 -3.62 7.63
N ARG A 35 -13.84 -2.83 7.22
CA ARG A 35 -13.72 -1.36 7.22
C ARG A 35 -13.44 -0.80 8.61
N ARG A 36 -14.16 -1.28 9.64
CA ARG A 36 -13.92 -0.91 11.05
C ARG A 36 -12.54 -1.34 11.54
N LEU A 37 -12.11 -2.57 11.21
CA LEU A 37 -10.78 -3.06 11.58
C LEU A 37 -9.65 -2.24 10.94
N VAL A 38 -9.84 -1.78 9.70
CA VAL A 38 -8.86 -0.94 9.02
C VAL A 38 -8.85 0.46 9.63
N LEU A 39 -9.99 1.07 9.92
CA LEU A 39 -10.08 2.38 10.59
C LEU A 39 -9.38 2.41 11.95
N ALA A 40 -9.43 1.31 12.71
CA ALA A 40 -8.72 1.19 13.98
C ALA A 40 -7.19 1.23 13.83
N LYS A 41 -6.67 0.88 12.65
CA LYS A 41 -5.23 0.84 12.35
C LYS A 41 -4.75 2.06 11.57
N VAL A 42 -5.60 2.60 10.71
CA VAL A 42 -5.31 3.75 9.84
C VAL A 42 -6.36 4.82 10.16
N PRO A 43 -6.03 5.79 11.03
CA PRO A 43 -6.96 6.83 11.45
C PRO A 43 -7.08 7.94 10.39
N ASN A 44 -7.38 7.56 9.15
CA ASN A 44 -7.62 8.49 8.04
C ASN A 44 -8.83 8.00 7.23
N ASN A 45 -9.96 8.68 7.42
CA ASN A 45 -11.23 8.30 6.79
C ASN A 45 -11.19 8.38 5.26
N ASP A 46 -10.51 9.38 4.69
CA ASP A 46 -10.43 9.56 3.24
C ASP A 46 -9.61 8.43 2.60
N ALA A 47 -8.50 8.07 3.24
CA ALA A 47 -7.65 6.96 2.79
C ALA A 47 -8.38 5.61 2.87
N VAL A 48 -9.16 5.37 3.93
CA VAL A 48 -9.96 4.14 4.04
C VAL A 48 -11.09 4.12 3.03
N THR A 49 -11.76 5.25 2.81
CA THR A 49 -12.81 5.36 1.78
C THR A 49 -12.24 5.05 0.40
N LYS A 50 -11.13 5.69 0.01
CA LYS A 50 -10.43 5.36 -1.24
C LYS A 50 -10.02 3.88 -1.33
N LEU A 51 -9.53 3.33 -0.23
CA LEU A 51 -9.09 1.93 -0.18
C LEU A 51 -10.25 0.95 -0.47
N PHE A 52 -11.42 1.16 0.11
CA PHE A 52 -12.58 0.26 -0.05
C PHE A 52 -13.40 0.54 -1.31
N ASP A 53 -13.51 1.80 -1.72
CA ASP A 53 -14.40 2.20 -2.81
C ASP A 53 -13.69 2.19 -4.17
N GLU A 54 -12.37 2.43 -4.22
CA GLU A 54 -11.60 2.46 -5.47
C GLU A 54 -10.59 1.31 -5.58
N ILE A 55 -9.74 1.12 -4.56
CA ILE A 55 -8.58 0.21 -4.66
C ILE A 55 -9.01 -1.25 -4.50
N GLY A 56 -9.88 -1.57 -3.54
CA GLY A 56 -10.38 -2.92 -3.29
C GLY A 56 -11.04 -3.53 -4.53
N PRO A 57 -12.04 -2.86 -5.15
CA PRO A 57 -12.67 -3.32 -6.38
C PRO A 57 -11.70 -3.47 -7.56
N ARG A 58 -10.71 -2.56 -7.69
CA ARG A 58 -9.68 -2.63 -8.74
C ARG A 58 -8.89 -3.95 -8.72
N TYR A 59 -8.72 -4.55 -7.54
CA TYR A 59 -7.98 -5.81 -7.36
C TYR A 59 -8.87 -7.02 -7.03
N ALA A 60 -10.18 -6.95 -7.30
CA ALA A 60 -11.11 -8.02 -6.99
C ALA A 60 -10.70 -9.37 -7.62
N ASP A 61 -10.20 -9.34 -8.85
CA ASP A 61 -9.79 -10.53 -9.62
C ASP A 61 -8.32 -10.93 -9.41
N ARG A 62 -7.61 -10.27 -8.48
CA ARG A 62 -6.18 -10.51 -8.24
C ARG A 62 -5.96 -11.18 -6.89
N ASP A 63 -5.35 -12.35 -6.91
CA ASP A 63 -4.98 -13.11 -5.71
C ASP A 63 -3.56 -12.75 -5.23
N GLY A 64 -3.36 -11.47 -4.90
CA GLY A 64 -2.14 -10.98 -4.25
C GLY A 64 -1.13 -10.28 -5.16
N GLY A 65 -0.03 -9.84 -4.54
CA GLY A 65 1.01 -9.06 -5.23
C GLY A 65 0.51 -7.70 -5.73
N TYR A 66 -0.22 -6.97 -4.90
CA TYR A 66 -0.81 -5.66 -5.23
C TYR A 66 0.20 -4.51 -5.25
N THR A 67 1.42 -4.76 -4.77
CA THR A 67 2.48 -3.75 -4.74
C THR A 67 3.69 -4.22 -5.52
N ARG A 68 4.37 -3.27 -6.18
CA ARG A 68 5.66 -3.44 -6.85
C ARG A 68 6.70 -2.59 -6.13
N ILE A 69 7.90 -3.15 -5.93
CA ILE A 69 9.05 -2.42 -5.39
C ILE A 69 10.12 -2.33 -6.49
N THR A 70 10.44 -1.12 -6.92
CA THR A 70 11.46 -0.83 -7.92
C THR A 70 12.64 -0.14 -7.25
N LYS A 71 13.83 -0.73 -7.31
CA LYS A 71 15.05 -0.10 -6.78
C LYS A 71 15.42 1.11 -7.63
N LEU A 72 15.76 2.23 -6.99
CA LEU A 72 16.15 3.48 -7.65
C LEU A 72 17.66 3.76 -7.56
N GLY A 73 18.40 2.94 -6.81
CA GLY A 73 19.82 3.15 -6.54
C GLY A 73 20.10 3.90 -5.23
N PRO A 74 21.36 4.19 -4.92
CA PRO A 74 21.76 4.83 -3.68
C PRO A 74 21.42 6.32 -3.66
N ARG A 75 20.96 6.83 -2.52
CA ARG A 75 20.74 8.25 -2.29
C ARG A 75 22.07 9.00 -2.27
N ARG A 76 22.12 10.15 -2.96
CA ARG A 76 23.26 11.06 -2.89
C ARG A 76 23.36 11.67 -1.50
N GLY A 77 24.47 11.39 -0.80
CA GLY A 77 24.71 11.85 0.58
C GLY A 77 25.06 10.68 1.50
N ASP A 78 24.05 9.98 2.00
CA ASP A 78 24.19 8.88 2.96
C ASP A 78 24.36 7.49 2.31
N GLY A 79 24.28 7.40 0.98
CA GLY A 79 24.49 6.14 0.25
C GLY A 79 23.37 5.10 0.43
N THR A 80 22.29 5.44 1.15
CA THR A 80 21.20 4.50 1.45
C THR A 80 20.48 4.08 0.17
N GLU A 81 20.28 2.77 -0.04
CA GLU A 81 19.50 2.28 -1.18
C GLU A 81 18.04 2.76 -1.10
N LEU A 82 17.58 3.44 -2.15
CA LEU A 82 16.20 3.84 -2.32
C LEU A 82 15.42 2.86 -3.18
N ALA A 83 14.13 2.77 -2.91
CA ALA A 83 13.16 2.08 -3.73
C ALA A 83 11.86 2.87 -3.81
N ARG A 84 11.20 2.76 -4.95
CA ARG A 84 9.82 3.19 -5.15
C ARG A 84 8.91 1.98 -4.92
N ILE A 85 7.95 2.12 -4.01
CA ILE A 85 6.86 1.15 -3.84
C ILE A 85 5.60 1.73 -4.48
N GLU A 86 4.91 0.97 -5.31
CA GLU A 86 3.73 1.42 -6.06
C GLU A 86 2.65 0.34 -6.15
N LEU A 87 1.40 0.76 -6.27
CA LEU A 87 0.28 -0.10 -6.62
C LEU A 87 0.38 -0.51 -8.10
N VAL A 88 -0.06 -1.74 -8.44
CA VAL A 88 0.07 -2.35 -9.78
C VAL A 88 -1.17 -2.20 -10.64
#